data_AF-A0A7J3HC15-F1
#
_entry.id   AF-A0A7J3HC15-F1
#
_cell.length_a   1.000
_cell.length_b   1.000
_cell.length_c   1.000
_cell.angle_alpha   90.00
_cell.angle_beta   90.00
_cell.angle_gamma   90.00
#
_symmetry.space_group_name_H-M   'P 1'
#
loop_
_entity.id
_entity.type
_entity.pdbx_description
1 polymer ?
#
loop_
_entity_poly.entity_id
_entity_poly.type
_entity_poly.pdbx_seq_one_letter_code
_entity_poly.pdbx_strand_id
1 'polypeptide(L)'
;MVCPWYKENMCTSPKLEQPSSDPVTMACAGGPKQYRECRYFVERTGSPQLASIATTVKFGKALLMIHALNERPKSECEFFESEDREGYFLAGCNVLRRYLTKFEISDCEKHWINCPYRKIEMSLSRD
;
A
#
# COMPACT_ATOMS: atom_id res chain seq x y z
N MET A 1 -0.24 14.35 16.62
CA MET A 1 -1.06 14.03 15.43
C MET A 1 -2.01 15.19 15.20
N VAL A 2 -1.94 15.75 13.99
CA VAL A 2 -2.84 16.80 13.49
C VAL A 2 -4.22 16.18 13.22
N CYS A 3 -5.29 16.97 13.32
CA CYS A 3 -6.67 16.51 13.10
C CYS A 3 -6.81 15.66 11.82
N PRO A 4 -7.27 14.40 11.90
CA PRO A 4 -7.36 13.50 10.73
C PRO A 4 -8.45 13.89 9.74
N TRP A 5 -9.40 14.73 10.17
CA TRP A 5 -10.50 15.24 9.35
C TRP A 5 -10.23 16.63 8.79
N TYR A 6 -9.03 17.19 9.00
CA TYR A 6 -8.63 18.47 8.44
C TYR A 6 -7.91 18.26 7.11
N LYS A 7 -8.44 18.83 6.03
CA LYS A 7 -7.85 18.78 4.68
C LYS A 7 -8.00 20.14 4.02
N GLU A 8 -6.90 20.68 3.46
CA GLU A 8 -6.92 21.88 2.60
C GLU A 8 -7.75 23.06 3.17
N ASN A 9 -7.48 23.44 4.43
CA ASN A 9 -8.22 24.49 5.16
C ASN A 9 -9.72 24.22 5.41
N MET A 10 -10.14 22.97 5.29
CA MET A 10 -11.54 22.56 5.44
C MET A 10 -11.69 21.46 6.49
N CYS A 11 -12.77 21.52 7.26
CA CYS A 11 -13.14 20.44 8.16
C CYS A 11 -14.06 19.45 7.43
N THR A 12 -13.63 18.19 7.38
CA THR A 12 -14.37 17.05 6.81
C THR A 12 -14.87 16.10 7.90
N SER A 13 -15.12 16.62 9.11
CA SER A 13 -15.60 15.82 10.23
C SER A 13 -16.98 15.20 9.90
N PRO A 14 -17.22 13.92 10.24
CA PRO A 14 -18.51 13.25 10.01
C PRO A 14 -19.72 13.91 10.70
N LYS A 15 -19.47 14.81 11.67
CA LYS A 15 -20.50 15.58 12.36
C LYS A 15 -21.03 16.77 11.54
N LEU A 16 -20.44 17.06 10.38
CA LEU A 16 -20.86 18.11 9.47
C LEU A 16 -21.67 17.48 8.33
N GLU A 17 -22.84 18.06 8.02
CA GLU A 17 -23.68 17.63 6.89
C GLU A 17 -23.02 17.91 5.54
N GLN A 18 -22.17 18.94 5.48
CA GLN A 18 -21.35 19.31 4.33
C GLN A 18 -19.99 19.82 4.81
N PRO A 19 -18.90 19.61 4.05
CA PRO A 19 -17.58 20.10 4.43
C PRO A 19 -17.61 21.63 4.48
N SER A 20 -17.17 22.19 5.61
CA SER A 20 -17.30 23.62 5.89
C SER A 20 -15.94 24.31 5.88
N SER A 21 -15.90 25.48 5.23
CA SER A 21 -14.78 26.44 5.23
C SER A 21 -14.85 27.45 6.38
N ASP A 22 -15.89 27.37 7.21
CA ASP A 22 -16.03 28.19 8.42
C ASP A 22 -14.74 28.07 9.25
N PRO A 23 -14.15 29.19 9.70
CA PRO A 23 -12.73 29.28 9.93
C PRO A 23 -12.32 28.18 10.89
N VAL A 24 -11.56 27.25 10.32
CA VAL A 24 -11.02 26.11 11.02
C VAL A 24 -10.16 26.67 12.15
N THR A 25 -10.76 26.74 13.34
CA THR A 25 -10.14 27.33 14.52
C THR A 25 -8.80 26.64 14.78
N MET A 26 -7.91 27.32 15.51
CA MET A 26 -6.59 26.83 15.92
C MET A 26 -6.60 25.41 16.53
N ALA A 27 -7.78 24.88 16.89
CA ALA A 27 -8.02 23.52 17.33
C ALA A 27 -7.74 22.42 16.28
N CYS A 28 -8.02 22.67 14.99
CA CYS A 28 -7.83 21.66 13.93
C CYS A 28 -6.43 21.69 13.29
N ALA A 29 -5.83 22.88 13.21
CA ALA A 29 -4.41 23.07 12.83
C ALA A 29 -3.45 22.85 14.02
N GLY A 30 -3.98 22.77 15.24
CA GLY A 30 -3.23 22.61 16.47
C GLY A 30 -2.81 21.17 16.77
N GLY A 31 -2.19 21.00 17.94
CA GLY A 31 -1.75 19.71 18.44
C GLY A 31 -2.90 18.82 18.94
N PRO A 32 -2.57 17.59 19.42
CA PRO A 32 -3.57 16.59 19.82
C PRO A 32 -4.44 17.03 21.00
N LYS A 33 -3.97 17.93 21.86
CA LYS A 33 -4.75 18.49 22.98
C LYS A 33 -5.84 19.41 22.46
N GLN A 34 -5.47 20.33 21.56
CA GLN A 34 -6.42 21.28 20.98
C GLN A 34 -7.45 20.57 20.07
N TYR A 35 -7.07 19.48 19.41
CA TYR A 35 -8.00 18.65 18.64
C TYR A 35 -9.12 18.05 19.52
N ARG A 36 -8.79 17.58 20.74
CA ARG A 36 -9.77 16.99 21.68
C ARG A 36 -10.79 18.00 22.20
N GLU A 37 -10.43 19.27 22.23
CA GLU A 37 -11.29 20.38 22.65
C GLU A 37 -12.23 20.84 21.52
N CYS A 38 -12.07 20.32 20.29
CA CYS A 38 -12.90 20.68 19.15
C CYS A 38 -14.33 20.15 19.31
N ARG A 39 -15.33 21.00 19.05
CA ARG A 39 -16.76 20.61 18.99
C ARG A 39 -17.04 19.45 18.02
N TYR A 40 -16.26 19.40 16.94
CA TYR A 40 -16.35 18.39 15.89
C TYR A 40 -15.38 17.22 16.10
N PHE A 41 -14.79 17.09 17.30
CA PHE A 41 -13.94 15.97 17.65
C PHE A 41 -14.70 14.65 17.48
N VAL A 42 -14.09 13.76 16.72
CA VAL A 42 -14.50 12.37 16.55
C VAL A 42 -13.22 11.54 16.66
N GLU A 43 -13.15 10.73 17.71
CA GLU A 43 -12.07 9.76 17.85
C GLU A 43 -12.25 8.68 16.79
N ARG A 44 -11.20 8.42 16.01
CA ARG A 44 -11.23 7.35 15.02
C ARG A 44 -11.10 6.03 15.78
N THR A 45 -12.21 5.48 16.25
CA THR A 45 -12.29 4.13 16.88
C THR A 45 -12.16 3.00 15.86
N GLY A 46 -11.71 3.29 14.65
CA GLY A 46 -11.33 2.32 13.65
C GLY A 46 -9.82 2.37 13.42
N SER A 47 -9.16 1.25 13.70
CA SER A 47 -8.07 0.77 12.83
C SER A 47 -8.47 0.99 11.36
N PRO A 48 -7.52 1.20 10.43
CA PRO A 48 -7.85 1.45 9.03
C PRO A 48 -8.66 0.28 8.45
N GLN A 49 -9.99 0.35 8.56
CA GLN A 49 -10.96 -0.54 7.95
C GLN A 49 -11.09 -0.17 6.48
N LEU A 50 -10.00 -0.46 5.76
CA LEU A 50 -9.91 -0.68 4.32
C LEU A 50 -8.97 -1.87 4.04
N ALA A 51 -8.78 -2.73 5.04
CA ALA A 51 -8.28 -4.09 4.86
C ALA A 51 -9.42 -4.97 4.31
N SER A 52 -9.82 -4.65 3.08
CA SER A 52 -10.42 -5.59 2.15
C SER A 52 -9.66 -6.91 2.24
N ILE A 53 -10.35 -7.96 2.68
CA ILE A 53 -9.98 -9.37 2.49
C ILE A 53 -8.51 -9.63 2.84
N ALA A 54 -8.26 -10.02 4.09
CA ALA A 54 -7.02 -10.67 4.48
C ALA A 54 -6.96 -12.08 3.85
N THR A 55 -6.97 -12.16 2.52
CA THR A 55 -6.22 -13.21 1.84
C THR A 55 -4.80 -13.04 2.34
N THR A 56 -4.13 -14.13 2.71
CA THR A 56 -2.74 -14.14 3.13
C THR A 56 -1.88 -13.57 2.01
N VAL A 57 -1.66 -12.25 2.00
CA VAL A 57 -0.95 -11.59 0.91
C VAL A 57 0.53 -11.56 1.26
N LYS A 58 1.29 -12.52 0.71
CA LYS A 58 2.72 -12.73 1.01
C LYS A 58 3.57 -11.46 0.84
N PHE A 59 3.13 -10.56 -0.04
CA PHE A 59 3.82 -9.32 -0.42
C PHE A 59 2.97 -8.05 -0.21
N GLY A 60 1.97 -8.08 0.68
CA GLY A 60 1.10 -6.93 0.97
C GLY A 60 0.00 -6.70 -0.09
N LYS A 61 -0.66 -5.54 -0.10
CA LYS A 61 -1.85 -5.34 -0.97
C LYS A 61 -1.48 -5.16 -2.45
N ALA A 62 -1.90 -6.10 -3.30
CA ALA A 62 -1.74 -5.98 -4.75
C ALA A 62 -2.82 -5.05 -5.37
N LEU A 63 -2.38 -4.09 -6.18
CA LEU A 63 -3.27 -3.37 -7.12
C LEU A 63 -3.47 -4.21 -8.39
N LEU A 64 -4.65 -4.80 -8.56
CA LEU A 64 -4.94 -5.72 -9.66
C LEU A 64 -4.68 -5.12 -11.05
N MET A 65 -4.96 -3.83 -11.26
CA MET A 65 -4.75 -3.18 -12.57
C MET A 65 -3.30 -3.29 -13.08
N ILE A 66 -2.32 -3.25 -12.19
CA ILE A 66 -0.90 -3.23 -12.56
C ILE A 66 -0.17 -4.53 -12.22
N HIS A 67 -0.70 -5.36 -11.31
CA HIS A 67 -0.05 -6.60 -10.88
C HIS A 67 -0.71 -7.89 -11.43
N ALA A 68 -2.01 -7.87 -11.76
CA ALA A 68 -2.71 -9.08 -12.20
C ALA A 68 -2.35 -9.46 -13.63
N LEU A 69 -1.86 -10.67 -13.84
CA LEU A 69 -1.56 -11.25 -15.15
C LEU A 69 -2.67 -12.19 -15.59
N ASN A 70 -2.88 -12.26 -16.89
CA ASN A 70 -3.83 -13.22 -17.49
C ASN A 70 -3.20 -14.61 -17.66
N GLU A 71 -1.88 -14.67 -17.74
CA GLU A 71 -1.11 -15.89 -17.97
C GLU A 71 -0.12 -16.12 -16.84
N ARG A 72 0.22 -17.39 -16.61
CA ARG A 72 1.16 -17.77 -15.56
C ARG A 72 2.58 -17.33 -15.94
N PRO A 73 3.24 -16.51 -15.13
CA PRO A 73 4.59 -16.08 -15.43
C PRO A 73 5.61 -17.20 -15.21
N LYS A 74 6.66 -17.20 -16.04
CA LYS A 74 7.71 -18.23 -16.13
C LYS A 74 9.10 -17.59 -16.02
N SER A 75 9.46 -17.15 -14.81
CA SER A 75 10.84 -16.72 -14.52
C SER A 75 11.61 -17.85 -13.84
N GLU A 76 12.86 -18.06 -14.24
CA GLU A 76 13.80 -19.03 -13.62
C GLU A 76 14.58 -18.43 -12.44
N CYS A 77 14.27 -17.19 -12.05
CA CYS A 77 14.90 -16.52 -10.91
C CYS A 77 14.54 -17.20 -9.58
N GLU A 78 15.54 -17.48 -8.72
CA GLU A 78 15.32 -18.16 -7.43
C GLU A 78 14.49 -17.33 -6.45
N PHE A 79 14.46 -16.01 -6.64
CA PHE A 79 13.72 -15.07 -5.79
C PHE A 79 12.36 -14.67 -6.38
N PHE A 80 11.98 -15.22 -7.53
CA PHE A 80 10.69 -14.97 -8.14
C PHE A 80 9.65 -15.94 -7.60
N GLU A 81 8.50 -15.41 -7.19
CA GLU A 81 7.41 -16.21 -6.68
C GLU A 81 6.11 -15.89 -7.41
N SER A 82 5.43 -16.92 -7.89
CA SER A 82 4.13 -16.79 -8.55
C SER A 82 3.02 -17.31 -7.64
N GLU A 83 1.91 -16.60 -7.63
CA GLU A 83 0.71 -16.91 -6.89
C GLU A 83 -0.47 -17.03 -7.84
N ASP A 84 -1.15 -18.16 -7.78
CA ASP A 84 -2.36 -18.42 -8.55
C ASP A 84 -3.58 -17.95 -7.76
N ARG A 85 -4.44 -17.15 -8.40
CA ARG A 85 -5.71 -16.68 -7.87
C ARG A 85 -6.81 -17.03 -8.88
N GLU A 86 -8.04 -17.15 -8.41
CA GLU A 86 -9.18 -17.49 -9.27
C GLU A 86 -9.33 -16.50 -10.45
N GLY A 87 -8.79 -16.88 -11.60
CA GLY A 87 -8.86 -16.13 -12.86
C GLY A 87 -7.69 -15.18 -13.16
N TYR A 88 -6.67 -15.05 -12.30
CA TYR A 88 -5.48 -14.24 -12.59
C TYR A 88 -4.26 -14.69 -11.80
N PHE A 89 -3.08 -14.34 -12.30
CA PHE A 89 -1.82 -14.63 -11.64
C PHE A 89 -1.22 -13.36 -11.04
N LEU A 90 -0.60 -13.51 -9.88
CA LEU A 90 0.27 -12.48 -9.30
C LEU A 90 1.70 -13.03 -9.27
N ALA A 91 2.67 -12.14 -9.34
CA ALA A 91 4.04 -12.52 -9.01
C ALA A 91 4.74 -11.45 -8.19
N GLY A 92 5.63 -11.90 -7.31
CA GLY A 92 6.41 -11.07 -6.42
C GLY A 92 7.88 -11.43 -6.47
N CYS A 93 8.68 -10.50 -5.95
CA CYS A 93 10.11 -10.71 -5.76
C CYS A 93 10.41 -10.75 -4.28
N ASN A 94 11.05 -11.83 -3.82
CA ASN A 94 11.44 -12.01 -2.42
C ASN A 94 12.51 -11.00 -1.98
N VAL A 95 13.41 -10.59 -2.88
CA VAL A 95 14.42 -9.54 -2.58
C VAL A 95 13.76 -8.19 -2.33
N LEU A 96 12.81 -7.80 -3.19
CA LEU A 96 12.11 -6.51 -3.09
C LEU A 96 10.95 -6.54 -2.08
N ARG A 97 10.56 -7.74 -1.61
CA ARG A 97 9.44 -7.99 -0.68
C ARG A 97 8.12 -7.34 -1.11
N ARG A 98 7.85 -7.31 -2.41
CA ARG A 98 6.63 -6.74 -3.00
C ARG A 98 6.18 -7.51 -4.24
N TYR A 99 4.93 -7.29 -4.64
CA TYR A 99 4.47 -7.71 -5.97
C TYR A 99 5.17 -6.91 -7.07
N LEU A 100 5.45 -7.61 -8.17
CA LEU A 100 5.98 -7.05 -9.40
C LEU A 100 4.81 -6.65 -10.30
N THR A 101 4.96 -5.52 -10.98
CA THR A 101 4.01 -5.09 -12.00
C THR A 101 4.14 -5.94 -13.26
N LYS A 102 3.12 -5.93 -14.11
CA LYS A 102 3.11 -6.63 -15.42
C LYS A 102 4.39 -6.41 -16.23
N PHE A 103 4.89 -5.17 -16.26
CA PHE A 103 6.12 -4.82 -16.99
C PHE A 103 7.36 -5.42 -16.32
N GLU A 104 7.48 -5.28 -15.00
CA GLU A 104 8.59 -5.83 -14.23
C GLU A 104 8.65 -7.35 -14.29
N ILE A 105 7.50 -8.03 -14.38
CA ILE A 105 7.45 -9.47 -14.55
C ILE A 105 8.03 -9.86 -15.90
N SER A 106 7.65 -9.18 -17.00
CA SER A 106 8.23 -9.45 -18.32
C SER A 106 9.74 -9.21 -18.35
N ASP A 107 10.21 -8.16 -17.69
CA ASP A 107 11.64 -7.87 -17.57
C ASP A 107 12.35 -8.94 -16.72
N CYS A 108 11.72 -9.41 -15.65
CA CYS A 108 12.25 -10.49 -14.82
C CYS A 108 12.36 -11.80 -15.62
N GLU A 109 11.35 -12.17 -16.42
CA GLU A 109 11.40 -13.37 -17.25
C GLU A 109 12.56 -13.32 -18.27
N LYS A 110 12.77 -12.16 -18.91
CA LYS A 110 13.79 -12.01 -19.96
C LYS A 110 15.20 -11.75 -19.44
N HIS A 111 15.32 -11.05 -18.31
CA HIS A 111 16.58 -10.46 -17.86
C HIS A 111 16.95 -10.83 -16.41
N TRP A 112 16.37 -11.88 -15.84
CA TRP A 112 16.68 -12.31 -14.46
C TRP A 112 18.18 -12.55 -14.22
N ILE A 113 18.92 -13.07 -15.21
CA ILE A 113 20.37 -13.34 -15.11
C ILE A 113 21.14 -12.05 -14.79
N ASN A 114 20.73 -10.93 -15.38
CA ASN A 114 21.35 -9.62 -15.22
C ASN A 114 20.70 -8.76 -14.14
N CYS A 115 19.73 -9.30 -13.39
CA CYS A 115 19.03 -8.57 -12.35
C CYS A 115 20.01 -8.13 -11.24
N PRO A 116 20.14 -6.82 -10.96
CA PRO A 116 21.05 -6.32 -9.94
C PRO A 116 20.61 -6.77 -8.54
N TYR A 117 19.31 -6.79 -8.26
CA TYR A 117 18.76 -7.23 -6.98
C TYR A 117 19.08 -8.69 -6.69
N ARG A 118 19.03 -9.56 -7.70
CA ARG A 118 19.43 -10.97 -7.58
C ARG A 118 20.90 -11.11 -7.20
N LYS A 119 21.78 -10.37 -7.88
CA LYS A 119 23.24 -10.42 -7.63
C LYS A 119 23.58 -9.98 -6.20
N ILE A 120 22.92 -8.93 -5.71
CA ILE A 120 23.11 -8.42 -4.34
C ILE A 120 22.68 -9.49 -3.32
N GLU A 121 21.47 -10.05 -3.44
CA GLU A 121 20.98 -11.06 -2.49
C GLU A 121 21.84 -12.32 -2.47
N MET A 122 22.29 -12.79 -3.65
CA MET A 122 23.21 -13.91 -3.76
C MET A 122 24.57 -13.64 -3.10
N SER A 123 25.04 -12.39 -3.10
CA SER A 123 26.28 -12.01 -2.44
C SER A 123 26.14 -11.99 -0.92
N LEU A 124 25.00 -11.52 -0.40
CA LEU A 124 24.71 -11.48 1.04
C LEU A 124 24.44 -12.87 1.64
N SER A 125 23.97 -13.81 0.84
CA SER A 125 23.63 -15.17 1.30
C SER A 125 24.82 -16.13 1.37
N ARG A 126 26.04 -15.68 1.02
CA ARG A 126 27.27 -16.50 0.98
C ARG A 126 28.21 -16.28 2.17
N ASP A 127 27.87 -15.37 3.07
CA ASP A 127 28.53 -15.17 4.37
C ASP A 127 27.80 -15.94 5.48
#